data_AF-A0A7C4LH14-F1
#
_entry.id   AF-A0A7C4LH14-F1
#
_cell.length_a   1.000
_cell.length_b   1.000
_cell.length_c   1.000
_cell.angle_alpha   90.00
_cell.angle_beta   90.00
_cell.angle_gamma   90.00
#
_symmetry.space_group_name_H-M   'P 1'
#
loop_
_entity.id
_entity.type
_entity.pdbx_description
1 polymer ?
#
loop_
_entity_poly.entity_id
_entity_poly.type
_entity_poly.pdbx_seq_one_letter_code
_entity_poly.pdbx_strand_id
1 'polypeptide(L)' 'MAKSTGKIVQILGGVVDCEFPEDGLPELFDAIEVQRPDDEPLILEVQKHLGNNWVRCVAMDATDGLQRGMTAVGTGASIQ' A
#
# COMPACT_ATOMS: atom_id res chain seq x y z
N MET A 1 12.07 -11.80 2.17
CA MET A 1 11.56 -10.42 2.31
C MET A 1 10.42 -10.44 3.30
N ALA A 2 10.40 -9.51 4.26
CA ALA A 2 9.50 -9.57 5.41
C ALA A 2 8.14 -8.94 5.08
N LYS A 3 7.05 -9.68 5.35
CA LYS A 3 5.68 -9.18 5.24
C LYS A 3 5.47 -8.13 6.33
N SER A 4 5.34 -6.86 5.95
CA SER A 4 5.16 -5.75 6.89
C SER A 4 3.72 -5.25 6.86
N THR A 5 3.24 -4.75 7.99
CA THR A 5 1.89 -4.19 8.10
C THR A 5 1.98 -2.70 8.35
N GLY A 6 1.41 -1.94 7.42
CA GLY A 6 1.24 -0.50 7.47
C GLY A 6 -0.23 -0.12 7.45
N LYS A 7 -0.49 1.16 7.16
CA LYS A 7 -1.85 1.70 7.06
C LYS A 7 -1.95 2.78 5.99
N ILE A 8 -3.13 2.92 5.40
CA ILE A 8 -3.41 4.00 4.45
C ILE A 8 -3.43 5.35 5.20
N VAL A 9 -2.69 6.33 4.70
CA VAL A 9 -2.68 7.70 5.26
C VAL A 9 -3.32 8.71 4.34
N GLN A 10 -3.29 8.48 3.03
CA GLN A 10 -3.88 9.38 2.04
C GLN A 10 -4.40 8.63 0.81
N ILE A 11 -5.49 9.12 0.23
CA ILE A 11 -6.12 8.57 -0.98
C ILE A 11 -6.41 9.76 -1.91
N LEU A 12 -5.86 9.72 -3.13
CA LEU A 12 -5.96 10.75 -4.17
C LEU A 12 -6.28 10.07 -5.51
N GLY A 13 -7.54 9.67 -5.71
CA GLY A 13 -7.94 8.85 -6.85
C GLY A 13 -7.21 7.51 -6.83
N GLY A 14 -6.52 7.16 -7.92
CA GLY A 14 -5.68 5.96 -8.01
C GLY A 14 -4.34 6.03 -7.29
N VAL A 15 -3.99 7.18 -6.69
CA VAL A 15 -2.75 7.33 -5.91
C VAL A 15 -3.08 7.17 -4.43
N VAL A 16 -2.40 6.24 -3.77
CA VAL A 16 -2.62 5.92 -2.35
C VAL A 16 -1.28 6.01 -1.63
N ASP A 17 -1.21 6.80 -0.55
CA ASP A 17 -0.03 6.85 0.30
C ASP A 17 -0.26 5.97 1.53
N CYS A 18 0.75 5.16 1.87
CA CYS A 18 0.73 4.25 3.01
C CYS A 18 1.91 4.54 3.95
N GLU A 19 1.66 4.47 5.25
CA GLU A 19 2.69 4.56 6.29
C GLU A 19 3.02 3.16 6.79
N PHE A 20 4.31 2.85 6.90
CA PHE A 20 4.84 1.60 7.44
C PHE A 20 5.75 1.86 8.64
N PRO A 21 6.06 0.84 9.45
CA PRO A 21 7.17 0.89 10.40
C PRO A 21 8.51 1.08 9.68
N GLU A 22 9.48 1.71 10.35
CA GLU A 22 10.82 1.98 9.81
C GLU A 22 11.51 0.70 9.32
N ASP A 23 11.43 -0.37 10.11
CA ASP A 23 12.06 -1.68 9.84
C ASP A 23 11.31 -2.51 8.78
N GLY A 24 10.17 -2.00 8.28
CA GLY A 24 9.24 -2.71 7.41
C GLY A 24 8.79 -1.88 6.22
N LEU A 25 9.56 -0.86 5.83
CA LEU A 25 9.23 -0.02 4.68
C LEU A 25 9.38 -0.82 3.37
N PRO A 26 8.32 -0.99 2.57
CA PRO A 26 8.40 -1.73 1.30
C PRO A 26 9.32 -1.06 0.28
N GLU A 27 9.96 -1.86 -0.58
CA GLU A 27 10.86 -1.35 -1.63
C GLU A 27 10.08 -0.75 -2.81
N LEU A 28 10.78 -0.09 -3.73
CA LEU A 28 10.15 0.37 -4.98
C LEU A 28 9.68 -0.84 -5.79
N PHE A 29 8.50 -0.71 -6.39
CA PHE A 29 7.78 -1.74 -7.14
C PHE A 29 7.26 -2.92 -6.32
N ASP A 30 7.45 -2.93 -5.00
CA ASP A 30 6.79 -3.91 -4.15
C ASP A 30 5.28 -3.75 -4.19
N ALA A 31 4.59 -4.88 -4.11
CA ALA A 31 3.15 -4.92 -3.96
C ALA A 31 2.74 -4.72 -2.48
N ILE A 32 1.65 -4.01 -2.30
CA ILE A 32 0.95 -3.83 -1.03
C ILE A 32 -0.49 -4.26 -1.25
N GLU A 33 -0.97 -5.15 -0.40
CA GLU A 33 -2.32 -5.69 -0.45
C GLU A 33 -3.21 -4.99 0.58
N VAL A 34 -4.37 -4.52 0.14
CA VAL A 34 -5.41 -3.94 1.01
C VAL A 34 -6.68 -4.77 0.89
N GLN A 35 -7.08 -5.36 2.01
CA GLN A 35 -8.29 -6.17 2.09
C GLN A 35 -9.54 -5.27 2.03
N ARG A 36 -10.47 -5.61 1.14
CA ARG A 36 -11.77 -4.93 0.98
C ARG A 36 -12.88 -5.89 1.45
N PRO A 37 -13.84 -5.45 2.29
CA PRO A 37 -14.84 -6.35 2.87
C PRO A 37 -15.72 -7.09 1.85
N ASP A 38 -16.05 -6.42 0.74
CA ASP A 38 -17.04 -6.90 -0.24
C ASP A 38 -16.45 -7.06 -1.66
N ASP A 39 -15.12 -7.01 -1.80
CA ASP A 39 -14.43 -7.00 -3.09
C ASP A 39 -13.09 -7.76 -2.98
N GLU A 40 -12.49 -8.08 -4.12
CA GLU A 40 -11.16 -8.69 -4.15
C GLU A 40 -10.12 -7.77 -3.50
N PRO A 41 -9.06 -8.32 -2.88
CA PRO A 41 -8.00 -7.51 -2.31
C PRO A 41 -7.42 -6.56 -3.35
N LEU A 42 -7.35 -5.28 -3.01
CA LEU A 42 -6.76 -4.28 -3.89
C LEU A 42 -5.24 -4.36 -3.81
N ILE A 43 -4.60 -4.44 -4.97
CA ILE A 43 -3.15 -4.35 -5.09
C ILE A 43 -2.73 -2.91 -5.34
N LEU A 44 -1.79 -2.44 -4.54
CA LEU A 44 -1.09 -1.17 -4.72
C LEU A 44 0.38 -1.48 -5.06
N GLU A 45 0.95 -0.79 -6.03
CA GLU A 45 2.39 -0.89 -6.35
C GLU A 45 3.13 0.34 -5.84
N VAL A 46 4.20 0.15 -5.08
CA VAL A 46 5.04 1.24 -4.58
C VAL A 46 5.77 1.93 -5.73
N GLN A 47 5.54 3.24 -5.90
CA GLN A 47 6.21 4.06 -6.92
C GLN A 47 7.30 4.96 -6.35
N LYS A 48 7.20 5.35 -5.07
CA LYS A 48 8.12 6.32 -4.48
C LYS A 48 8.13 6.25 -2.96
N HIS A 49 9.30 6.44 -2.37
CA HIS A 49 9.44 6.77 -0.95
C HIS A 49 9.30 8.28 -0.73
N LEU A 50 8.44 8.68 0.20
CA LEU A 50 8.16 10.08 0.51
C LEU A 50 8.93 10.60 1.74
N GLY A 51 9.63 9.71 2.46
CA GLY A 51 10.18 10.00 3.79
C GLY A 51 9.15 9.76 4.90
N ASN A 52 9.54 9.92 6.17
CA ASN A 52 8.69 9.65 7.34
C ASN A 52 8.03 8.25 7.34
N ASN A 53 8.72 7.26 6.76
CA ASN A 53 8.21 5.90 6.57
C ASN A 53 6.93 5.81 5.70
N TRP A 54 6.74 6.78 4.80
CA TRP A 54 5.64 6.79 3.85
C TRP A 54 6.09 6.36 2.47
N VAL A 55 5.23 5.57 1.83
CA VAL A 55 5.35 5.17 0.44
C VAL A 55 4.15 5.69 -0.34
N ARG A 56 4.41 6.18 -1.57
CA ARG A 56 3.39 6.50 -2.55
C ARG A 56 3.20 5.30 -3.46
N CYS A 57 1.96 4.88 -3.59
CA CYS A 57 1.57 3.74 -4.40
C CYS A 57 0.57 4.15 -5.47
N VAL A 58 0.51 3.34 -6.52
CA VAL A 58 -0.55 3.39 -7.54
C VAL A 58 -1.42 2.16 -7.38
N ALA A 59 -2.73 2.35 -7.34
CA ALA A 59 -3.70 1.27 -7.28
C ALA A 59 -3.85 0.60 -8.63
N MET A 60 -3.87 -0.74 -8.64
CA MET A 60 -4.07 -1.55 -9.85
C MET A 60 -5.54 -1.68 -10.24
N ASP A 61 -6.46 -1.26 -9.35
CA ASP A 61 -7.89 -1.24 -9.56
C ASP A 61 -8.53 -0.05 -8.81
N ALA A 62 -9.86 0.05 -8.85
CA ALA A 62 -10.64 1.10 -8.20
C ALA A 62 -10.36 1.20 -6.70
N THR A 63 -10.17 2.44 -6.23
CA THR A 63 -9.94 2.76 -4.81
C THR A 63 -11.25 3.03 -4.05
N ASP A 64 -12.39 2.68 -4.64
CA ASP A 64 -13.70 2.81 -4.03
C ASP A 64 -13.77 2.01 -2.71
N GLY A 65 -14.36 2.63 -1.69
CA GLY A 65 -14.50 2.02 -0.37
C GLY A 65 -13.23 2.03 0.49
N LEU A 66 -12.06 2.46 -0.03
CA LEU A 66 -10.87 2.64 0.79
C LEU A 66 -11.05 3.77 1.80
N GLN A 67 -10.46 3.57 2.98
CA GLN A 67 -10.48 4.53 4.07
C GLN A 67 -9.09 4.67 4.67
N ARG A 68 -8.79 5.88 5.16
CA ARG A 68 -7.57 6.12 5.94
C ARG A 68 -7.60 5.26 7.20
N GLY A 69 -6.44 4.75 7.58
CA GLY A 69 -6.28 3.82 8.69
C GLY A 69 -6.55 2.36 8.35
N MET A 70 -7.05 2.04 7.15
CA MET A 70 -7.14 0.64 6.71
C MET A 70 -5.76 0.00 6.64
N THR A 71 -5.72 -1.27 7.02
CA THR A 71 -4.51 -2.10 7.00
C THR A 71 -3.98 -2.27 5.59
N ALA A 72 -2.69 -2.01 5.41
CA ALA A 72 -1.98 -2.18 4.15
C ALA A 72 -0.82 -3.17 4.38
N VAL A 73 -0.78 -4.26 3.63
CA VAL A 73 0.15 -5.37 3.87
C VAL A 73 1.18 -5.45 2.76
N GLY A 74 2.44 -5.11 3.07
CA GLY A 74 3.54 -5.24 2.13
C GLY A 74 3.84 -6.72 1.87
N THR A 75 3.87 -7.14 0.60
CA THR A 75 4.15 -8.52 0.20
C THR A 75 5.65 -8.84 0.25
N GLY A 76 6.49 -7.80 0.16
CA GLY A 76 7.95 -7.92 0.02
C GLY A 76 8.39 -8.47 -1.33
N ALA A 77 7.53 -8.37 -2.34
CA ALA A 77 7.84 -8.74 -3.72
C ALA A 77 7.08 -7.85 -4.69
N SER A 78 7.62 -7.70 -5.90
CA SER A 78 6.93 -7.00 -6.99
C SER A 78 5.70 -7.78 -7.48
N ILE A 79 4.84 -7.09 -8.23
CA ILE A 79 3.77 -7.75 -8.98
C ILE A 79 4.42 -8.70 -10.02
N GLN A 80 3.89 -9.92 -10.15
CA GLN A 80 4.36 -10.95 -11.09
C GLN A 80 3.25 -11.31 -12.08
#